data_AF-A0A453RJ21-F1
#
_entry.id   AF-A0A453RJ21-F1
#
_cell.length_a   1.000
_cell.length_b   1.000
_cell.length_c   1.000
_cell.angle_alpha   90.00
_cell.angle_beta   90.00
_cell.angle_gamma   90.00
#
_symmetry.space_group_name_H-M   'P 1'
#
loop_
_entity.id
_entity.type
_entity.pdbx_description
1 polymer ?
#
loop_
_entity_poly.entity_id
_entity_poly.type
_entity_poly.pdbx_seq_one_letter_code
_entity_poly.pdbx_strand_id
1 'polypeptide(L)'
;MPMSHDIDGASRPNTSRYHTWGGLRERGPFFVAPDRNKFLVLSCNNIQVILMGEDNSTINACATYCPSLGNSDAQPQLIRYLLLHGECSGLGCCNRGIPKGYTSYHIQLQPSNDSSSDAKSSVYIAEEGSYNISKLMSEPRGVALPALLDWVISNSSCQKQNSVAPGCRSSNSFCQNYTSYVYNGYQCRCSAGYRGNPYILDGCQGTS
;
A
#
# COMPACT_ATOMS: atom_id res chain seq x y z
N MET A 1 8.12 -9.73 -1.98
CA MET A 1 8.96 -8.68 -2.59
C MET A 1 8.99 -7.51 -1.64
N PRO A 2 10.15 -6.87 -1.38
CA PRO A 2 10.22 -5.74 -0.47
C PRO A 2 9.44 -4.54 -1.03
N MET A 3 8.52 -3.99 -0.22
CA MET A 3 7.64 -2.86 -0.62
C MET A 3 8.05 -1.56 0.06
N SER A 4 9.33 -1.25 -0.10
CA SER A 4 9.97 -0.06 0.46
C SER A 4 10.80 0.60 -0.61
N HIS A 5 10.65 1.91 -0.77
CA HIS A 5 11.57 2.72 -1.56
C HIS A 5 12.25 3.72 -0.64
N ASP A 6 13.57 3.61 -0.51
CA ASP A 6 14.39 4.65 0.09
C ASP A 6 14.79 5.67 -0.98
N ILE A 7 14.72 6.94 -0.60
CA ILE A 7 15.02 8.05 -1.50
C ILE A 7 16.24 8.77 -0.93
N ASP A 8 17.38 8.59 -1.60
CA ASP A 8 18.63 9.25 -1.21
C ASP A 8 18.62 10.74 -1.60
N GLY A 9 19.10 11.57 -0.66
CA GLY A 9 19.02 13.04 -0.70
C GLY A 9 20.00 13.76 -1.63
N ALA A 10 20.71 13.08 -2.55
CA ALA A 10 21.71 13.77 -3.37
C ALA A 10 21.05 14.56 -4.52
N SER A 11 20.96 15.90 -4.34
CA SER A 11 20.94 16.97 -5.37
C SER A 11 19.64 17.76 -5.62
N ARG A 12 19.90 19.06 -5.90
CA ARG A 12 19.09 20.24 -6.26
C ARG A 12 17.82 20.52 -5.43
N PRO A 13 17.79 21.61 -4.64
CA PRO A 13 16.54 22.10 -4.05
C PRO A 13 15.57 22.47 -5.18
N ASN A 14 14.28 22.17 -5.01
CA ASN A 14 13.16 22.55 -5.89
C ASN A 14 12.86 21.74 -7.17
N THR A 15 13.43 20.55 -7.39
CA THR A 15 12.96 19.67 -8.49
C THR A 15 12.10 18.53 -7.98
N SER A 16 10.93 18.32 -8.60
CA SER A 16 10.11 17.14 -8.34
C SER A 16 10.85 15.86 -8.75
N ARG A 17 10.71 14.80 -7.96
CA ARG A 17 11.29 13.49 -8.26
C ARG A 17 10.19 12.49 -8.54
N TYR A 18 10.41 11.63 -9.52
CA TYR A 18 9.47 10.60 -9.93
C TYR A 18 10.11 9.23 -9.70
N HIS A 19 9.38 8.37 -9.01
CA HIS A 19 9.74 6.99 -8.76
C HIS A 19 8.58 6.11 -9.21
N THR A 20 8.87 4.85 -9.51
CA THR A 20 7.85 3.86 -9.84
C THR A 20 7.97 2.73 -8.84
N TRP A 21 6.89 2.49 -8.09
CA TRP A 21 6.71 1.24 -7.37
C TRP A 21 6.11 0.22 -8.32
N GLY A 22 6.70 -0.97 -8.40
CA GLY A 22 6.25 -2.03 -9.28
C GLY A 22 6.95 -3.35 -8.96
N GLY A 23 6.73 -4.35 -9.82
CA GLY A 23 7.25 -5.70 -9.63
C GLY A 23 6.18 -6.78 -9.75
N LEU A 24 4.89 -6.38 -9.69
CA LEU A 24 3.82 -7.21 -10.21
C LEU A 24 3.86 -7.16 -11.74
N ARG A 25 3.60 -8.30 -12.37
CA ARG A 25 3.58 -8.38 -13.83
C ARG A 25 2.43 -7.53 -14.35
N GLU A 26 2.71 -6.66 -15.31
CA GLU A 26 1.68 -5.91 -16.02
C GLU A 26 0.70 -6.91 -16.67
N ARG A 27 -0.60 -6.76 -16.37
CA ARG A 27 -1.68 -7.72 -16.71
C ARG A 27 -1.58 -9.10 -16.03
N GLY A 28 -0.79 -9.21 -14.97
CA GLY A 28 -0.83 -10.35 -14.06
C GLY A 28 -2.16 -10.40 -13.29
N PRO A 29 -2.48 -11.54 -12.64
CA PRO A 29 -3.75 -11.68 -11.92
C PRO A 29 -3.76 -10.89 -10.61
N PHE A 30 -2.60 -10.47 -10.09
CA PHE A 30 -2.45 -9.85 -8.79
C PHE A 30 -2.31 -8.34 -8.88
N PHE A 31 -2.95 -7.64 -7.94
CA PHE A 31 -2.86 -6.20 -7.73
C PHE A 31 -2.85 -5.90 -6.23
N VAL A 32 -2.44 -4.69 -5.84
CA VAL A 32 -2.49 -4.28 -4.42
C VAL A 32 -3.93 -4.28 -3.93
N ALA A 33 -4.21 -4.98 -2.83
CA ALA A 33 -5.56 -5.07 -2.30
C ALA A 33 -6.07 -3.68 -1.86
N PRO A 34 -7.18 -3.19 -2.43
CA PRO A 34 -7.78 -1.92 -2.02
C PRO A 34 -8.16 -1.93 -0.54
N ASP A 35 -7.99 -0.80 0.14
CA ASP A 35 -8.38 -0.54 1.52
C ASP A 35 -7.75 -1.43 2.62
N ARG A 36 -7.01 -2.48 2.23
CA ARG A 36 -6.24 -3.34 3.16
C ARG A 36 -4.77 -2.96 3.24
N ASN A 37 -4.34 -2.04 2.37
CA ASN A 37 -3.00 -1.49 2.37
C ASN A 37 -3.06 0.02 2.62
N LYS A 38 -2.01 0.53 3.25
CA LYS A 38 -1.77 1.95 3.47
C LYS A 38 -0.57 2.43 2.66
N PHE A 39 -0.70 3.64 2.14
CA PHE A 39 0.39 4.45 1.65
C PHE A 39 1.00 5.22 2.83
N LEU A 40 2.23 4.90 3.20
CA LEU A 40 2.92 5.46 4.36
C LEU A 40 4.15 6.25 3.91
N VAL A 41 4.30 7.47 4.41
CA VAL A 41 5.47 8.32 4.19
C VAL A 41 6.08 8.67 5.54
N LEU A 42 7.38 8.43 5.68
CA LEU A 42 8.20 8.84 6.82
C LEU A 42 9.23 9.86 6.34
N SER A 43 9.11 11.12 6.75
CA SER A 43 10.01 12.18 6.30
C SER A 43 9.98 13.40 7.23
N CYS A 44 11.13 14.07 7.33
CA CYS A 44 11.26 15.39 7.92
C CYS A 44 11.75 16.48 6.97
N ASN A 45 11.61 16.25 5.67
CA ASN A 45 12.08 17.20 4.67
C ASN A 45 11.01 18.21 4.25
N ASN A 46 9.92 18.33 5.00
CA ASN A 46 8.79 19.18 4.64
C ASN A 46 8.34 18.94 3.19
N ILE A 47 7.93 17.70 2.88
CA ILE A 47 7.63 17.27 1.50
C ILE A 47 6.15 16.90 1.33
N GLN A 48 5.65 17.08 0.12
CA GLN A 48 4.43 16.44 -0.36
C GLN A 48 4.80 15.27 -1.26
N VAL A 49 4.15 14.12 -1.04
CA VAL A 49 4.29 12.92 -1.85
C VAL A 49 2.94 12.56 -2.43
N ILE A 50 2.88 12.41 -3.75
CA ILE A 50 1.66 12.09 -4.49
C ILE A 50 1.79 10.65 -5.01
N LEU A 51 0.78 9.83 -4.71
CA LEU A 51 0.63 8.48 -5.22
C LEU A 51 -0.32 8.49 -6.41
N MET A 52 0.14 8.00 -7.55
CA MET A 52 -0.60 7.93 -8.80
C MET A 52 -0.72 6.48 -9.28
N GLY A 53 -1.86 6.14 -9.87
CA GLY A 53 -2.09 4.83 -10.48
C GLY A 53 -1.47 4.74 -11.88
N GLU A 54 -1.62 3.57 -12.50
CA GLU A 54 -1.19 3.30 -13.89
C GLU A 54 -1.88 4.21 -14.93
N ASP A 55 -3.10 4.66 -14.61
CA ASP A 55 -3.86 5.60 -15.44
C ASP A 55 -3.44 7.07 -15.24
N ASN A 56 -2.33 7.31 -14.52
CA ASN A 56 -1.86 8.63 -14.09
C ASN A 56 -2.87 9.42 -13.24
N SER A 57 -3.94 8.79 -12.76
CA SER A 57 -4.86 9.43 -11.83
C SER A 57 -4.23 9.51 -10.44
N THR A 58 -4.44 10.64 -9.76
CA THR A 58 -4.02 10.78 -8.36
C THR A 58 -4.89 9.89 -7.49
N ILE A 59 -4.26 8.98 -6.76
CA ILE A 59 -4.93 8.04 -5.85
C ILE A 59 -5.03 8.66 -4.46
N ASN A 60 -3.89 9.18 -3.97
CA ASN A 60 -3.81 9.87 -2.70
C ASN A 60 -2.57 10.76 -2.65
N ALA A 61 -2.54 11.65 -1.67
CA ALA A 61 -1.39 12.49 -1.38
C ALA A 61 -1.11 12.52 0.12
N CYS A 62 0.16 12.70 0.45
CA CYS A 62 0.65 12.71 1.81
C CYS A 62 1.64 13.85 1.97
N ALA A 63 1.40 14.73 2.93
CA ALA A 63 2.33 15.80 3.28
C ALA A 63 2.95 15.50 4.63
N THR A 64 4.23 15.79 4.76
CA THR A 64 4.97 15.68 6.02
C THR A 64 5.56 17.04 6.36
N TYR A 65 5.53 17.39 7.64
CA TYR A 65 6.09 18.62 8.16
C TYR A 65 6.81 18.34 9.48
N CYS A 66 7.93 19.00 9.67
CA CYS A 66 8.73 18.98 10.88
C CYS A 66 9.13 20.42 11.23
N PRO A 67 8.71 20.95 12.39
CA PRO A 67 9.13 22.28 12.80
C PRO A 67 10.63 22.30 13.08
N SER A 68 11.31 23.37 12.66
CA SER A 68 12.70 23.64 13.04
C SER A 68 12.75 24.04 14.51
N LEU A 69 13.44 23.25 15.32
CA LEU A 69 13.61 23.54 16.74
C LEU A 69 15.02 24.12 16.90
N GLY A 70 15.10 25.43 17.10
CA GLY A 70 16.36 26.16 17.20
C GLY A 70 17.35 25.52 18.18
N ASN A 71 18.62 25.47 17.75
CA ASN A 71 19.83 25.00 18.42
C ASN A 71 19.73 24.64 19.92
N SER A 72 19.55 23.35 20.20
CA SER A 72 20.19 22.60 21.29
C SER A 72 19.82 21.12 21.14
N ASP A 73 20.82 20.26 20.92
CA ASP A 73 20.73 18.79 20.94
C ASP A 73 19.65 18.16 20.04
N ALA A 74 19.79 18.39 18.73
CA ALA A 74 18.83 18.01 17.70
C ALA A 74 18.99 16.56 17.19
N GLN A 75 18.58 15.57 17.99
CA GLN A 75 17.94 14.35 17.47
C GLN A 75 16.97 13.79 18.52
N PRO A 76 15.70 13.53 18.17
CA PRO A 76 14.80 14.51 17.58
C PRO A 76 13.54 14.62 18.45
N GLN A 77 13.25 15.82 18.93
CA GLN A 77 11.98 16.17 19.59
C GLN A 77 10.75 15.82 18.73
N LEU A 78 10.94 15.54 17.45
CA LEU A 78 9.94 15.02 16.53
C LEU A 78 9.49 13.58 16.83
N ILE A 79 10.42 12.68 17.16
CA ILE A 79 10.10 11.33 17.66
C ILE A 79 9.33 11.50 18.97
N ARG A 80 9.74 12.44 19.82
CA ARG A 80 9.04 12.74 21.08
C ARG A 80 7.62 13.25 20.81
N TYR A 81 7.39 14.18 19.88
CA TYR A 81 6.07 14.72 19.56
C TYR A 81 5.15 13.68 18.92
N LEU A 82 5.63 12.88 17.97
CA LEU A 82 4.89 11.76 17.38
C LEU A 82 4.58 10.65 18.40
N LEU A 83 5.53 10.30 19.27
CA LEU A 83 5.31 9.36 20.38
C LEU A 83 4.33 9.90 21.42
N LEU A 84 4.26 11.22 21.60
CA LEU A 84 3.36 11.90 22.55
C LEU A 84 1.93 12.04 22.01
N HIS A 85 1.74 12.20 20.70
CA HIS A 85 0.43 12.49 20.10
C HIS A 85 -0.20 11.32 19.31
N GLY A 86 0.55 10.23 19.06
CA GLY A 86 0.01 8.93 18.62
C GLY A 86 -0.52 8.84 17.19
N GLU A 87 -0.66 9.94 16.46
CA GLU A 87 -1.27 9.95 15.12
C GLU A 87 -0.28 10.26 13.99
N CYS A 88 -0.30 9.42 12.95
CA CYS A 88 0.52 9.58 11.75
C CYS A 88 -0.24 10.35 10.66
N SER A 89 -0.42 11.65 10.89
CA SER A 89 -1.35 12.49 10.12
C SER A 89 -0.70 13.68 9.40
N GLY A 90 0.61 13.86 9.50
CA GLY A 90 1.36 14.88 8.75
C GLY A 90 2.57 15.45 9.47
N LEU A 91 2.73 15.21 10.77
CA LEU A 91 3.92 15.61 11.52
C LEU A 91 4.94 14.47 11.47
N GLY A 92 6.04 14.62 10.74
CA GLY A 92 7.08 13.57 10.58
C GLY A 92 6.68 12.29 9.84
N CYS A 93 5.39 11.98 9.79
CA CYS A 93 4.84 10.93 8.97
C CYS A 93 3.41 11.23 8.56
N CYS A 94 2.97 10.60 7.48
CA CYS A 94 1.56 10.48 7.20
C CYS A 94 1.23 9.12 6.58
N ASN A 95 0.07 8.59 6.94
CA ASN A 95 -0.48 7.39 6.32
C ASN A 95 -1.82 7.72 5.63
N ARG A 96 -2.12 7.04 4.52
CA ARG A 96 -3.38 7.16 3.78
C ARG A 96 -3.84 5.80 3.30
N GLY A 97 -5.15 5.61 3.17
CA GLY A 97 -5.72 4.42 2.53
C GLY A 97 -5.37 4.36 1.04
N ILE A 98 -5.43 3.18 0.45
CA ILE A 98 -5.28 3.00 -1.01
C ILE A 98 -6.62 2.50 -1.54
N PRO A 99 -7.53 3.40 -1.97
CA PRO A 99 -8.87 3.00 -2.41
C PRO A 99 -8.84 2.32 -3.79
N LYS A 100 -7.83 2.61 -4.61
CA LYS A 100 -7.65 1.98 -5.93
C LYS A 100 -6.40 1.12 -5.93
N GLY A 101 -6.60 -0.20 -5.99
CA GLY A 101 -5.56 -1.19 -6.22
C GLY A 101 -5.08 -1.19 -7.66
N TYR A 102 -3.76 -1.10 -7.89
CA TYR A 102 -3.12 -1.28 -9.20
C TYR A 102 -1.98 -2.31 -9.11
N THR A 103 -1.41 -2.70 -10.25
CA THR A 103 -0.22 -3.58 -10.28
C THR A 103 1.09 -2.80 -10.07
N SER A 104 1.06 -1.51 -10.36
CA SER A 104 2.16 -0.56 -10.14
C SER A 104 1.63 0.83 -9.79
N TYR A 105 2.49 1.67 -9.22
CA TYR A 105 2.16 3.05 -8.86
C TYR A 105 3.31 3.98 -9.22
N HIS A 106 2.98 5.20 -9.60
CA HIS A 106 3.95 6.28 -9.72
C HIS A 106 3.93 7.12 -8.44
N ILE A 107 5.13 7.47 -7.96
CA ILE A 107 5.33 8.25 -6.73
C ILE A 107 6.04 9.53 -7.12
N GLN A 108 5.37 10.67 -6.92
CA GLN A 108 5.95 11.98 -7.15
C GLN A 108 6.25 12.66 -5.83
N LEU A 109 7.48 13.12 -5.66
CA LEU A 109 7.90 13.92 -4.52
C LEU A 109 7.99 15.38 -4.93
N GLN A 110 7.40 16.24 -4.11
CA GLN A 110 7.40 17.69 -4.26
C GLN A 110 8.00 18.29 -2.97
N PRO A 111 9.28 18.70 -3.00
CA PRO A 111 9.90 19.36 -1.87
C PRO A 111 9.31 20.77 -1.65
N SER A 112 9.25 21.21 -0.40
CA SER A 112 9.00 22.62 -0.08
C SER A 112 10.29 23.44 -0.09
N ASN A 113 10.15 24.77 -0.09
CA ASN A 113 11.29 25.70 -0.06
C ASN A 113 12.20 25.53 1.17
N ASP A 114 11.65 25.03 2.29
CA ASP A 114 12.37 24.81 3.55
C ASP A 114 12.86 23.35 3.69
N SER A 115 12.91 22.60 2.59
CA SER A 115 13.37 21.21 2.60
C SER A 115 14.88 21.12 2.85
N SER A 116 15.26 20.33 3.86
CA SER A 116 16.66 19.96 4.10
C SER A 116 17.14 18.99 3.02
N SER A 117 18.34 19.22 2.47
CA SER A 117 18.98 18.32 1.50
C SER A 117 19.45 16.99 2.12
N ASP A 118 19.61 16.94 3.44
CA ASP A 118 20.38 15.88 4.10
C ASP A 118 19.51 14.82 4.78
N ALA A 119 18.23 15.07 5.00
CA ALA A 119 17.36 14.06 5.59
C ALA A 119 16.81 13.10 4.53
N LYS A 120 16.79 11.81 4.87
CA LYS A 120 16.27 10.76 3.99
C LYS A 120 14.76 10.66 4.15
N SER A 121 14.05 10.29 3.08
CA SER A 121 12.61 10.03 3.10
C SER A 121 12.36 8.57 2.72
N SER A 122 11.42 7.92 3.41
CA SER A 122 11.06 6.52 3.13
C SER A 122 9.56 6.44 2.83
N VAL A 123 9.22 5.73 1.76
CA VAL A 123 7.85 5.58 1.26
C VAL A 123 7.51 4.10 1.16
N TYR A 124 6.33 3.73 1.65
CA TYR A 124 5.87 2.35 1.73
C TYR A 124 4.44 2.21 1.23
N ILE A 125 4.17 1.05 0.62
CA ILE A 125 2.83 0.49 0.46
C ILE A 125 2.84 -0.78 1.30
N ALA A 126 2.03 -0.82 2.37
CA ALA A 126 2.08 -1.90 3.34
C ALA A 126 0.70 -2.26 3.87
N GLU A 127 0.53 -3.51 4.30
CA GLU A 127 -0.70 -4.00 4.89
C GLU A 127 -1.03 -3.21 6.17
N GLU A 128 -2.29 -2.82 6.32
CA GLU A 128 -2.77 -2.12 7.50
C GLU A 128 -2.53 -2.96 8.76
N GLY A 129 -1.90 -2.36 9.78
CA GLY A 129 -1.61 -3.03 11.04
C GLY A 129 -0.36 -3.93 11.03
N SER A 130 0.33 -4.08 9.89
CA SER A 130 1.51 -4.93 9.78
C SER A 130 2.82 -4.30 10.30
N TYR A 131 2.80 -3.02 10.66
CA TYR A 131 4.00 -2.26 11.03
C TYR A 131 3.79 -1.38 12.27
N ASN A 132 4.89 -1.14 12.97
CA ASN A 132 4.96 -0.18 14.07
C ASN A 132 5.76 1.06 13.62
N ILE A 133 5.09 2.21 13.56
CA ILE A 133 5.68 3.46 13.04
C ILE A 133 6.85 3.92 13.90
N SER A 134 6.73 3.84 15.23
CA SER A 134 7.79 4.21 16.17
C SER A 134 9.05 3.38 15.93
N LYS A 135 8.87 2.08 15.67
CA LYS A 135 9.97 1.17 15.34
C LYS A 135 10.60 1.52 13.98
N LEU A 136 9.80 1.75 12.95
CA LEU A 136 10.28 2.12 11.61
C LEU A 136 11.09 3.43 11.58
N MET A 137 10.76 4.38 12.44
CA MET A 137 11.53 5.62 12.57
C MET A 137 12.87 5.44 13.29
N SER A 138 12.97 4.42 14.15
CA SER A 138 14.17 4.12 14.94
C SER A 138 15.11 3.10 14.29
N GLU A 139 14.61 2.28 13.37
CA GLU A 139 15.39 1.25 12.69
C GLU A 139 16.14 1.80 11.46
N PRO A 140 17.20 1.10 11.02
CA PRO A 140 17.83 1.40 9.74
C PRO A 140 16.78 1.38 8.62
N ARG A 141 16.84 2.37 7.74
CA ARG A 141 15.95 2.46 6.58
C ARG A 141 16.18 1.29 5.62
N GLY A 142 15.17 0.98 4.80
CA GLY A 142 15.22 -0.16 3.87
C GLY A 142 14.52 -1.42 4.37
N VAL A 143 13.77 -1.35 5.46
CA VAL A 143 12.95 -2.47 5.95
C VAL A 143 11.82 -2.77 4.97
N ALA A 144 11.79 -4.00 4.49
CA ALA A 144 10.73 -4.51 3.66
C ALA A 144 9.46 -4.75 4.49
N LEU A 145 8.39 -4.01 4.20
CA LEU A 145 7.07 -4.25 4.80
C LEU A 145 6.23 -5.19 3.93
N PRO A 146 5.39 -6.06 4.54
CA PRO A 146 4.44 -6.85 3.80
C PRO A 146 3.30 -5.95 3.30
N ALA A 147 2.70 -6.36 2.20
CA ALA A 147 1.50 -5.76 1.65
C ALA A 147 0.66 -6.88 1.06
N LEU A 148 -0.64 -6.67 1.14
CA LEU A 148 -1.61 -7.65 0.79
C LEU A 148 -2.02 -7.46 -0.67
N LEU A 149 -2.00 -8.55 -1.42
CA LEU A 149 -2.45 -8.55 -2.81
C LEU A 149 -3.85 -9.13 -2.90
N ASP A 150 -4.63 -8.62 -3.84
CA ASP A 150 -5.86 -9.23 -4.31
C ASP A 150 -5.70 -9.72 -5.74
N TRP A 151 -6.66 -10.52 -6.16
CA TRP A 151 -6.74 -11.03 -7.52
C TRP A 151 -8.19 -11.33 -7.89
N VAL A 152 -8.48 -11.35 -9.18
CA VAL A 152 -9.80 -11.72 -9.70
C VAL A 152 -9.66 -12.59 -10.93
N ILE A 153 -10.68 -13.41 -11.20
CA ILE A 153 -10.88 -13.96 -12.54
C ILE A 153 -11.61 -12.88 -13.35
N SER A 154 -10.86 -12.20 -14.21
CA SER A 154 -11.34 -11.09 -15.04
C SER A 154 -12.25 -11.55 -16.18
N ASN A 155 -12.88 -10.58 -16.85
CA ASN A 155 -13.67 -10.77 -18.10
C ASN A 155 -14.89 -11.70 -17.98
N SER A 156 -15.35 -11.98 -16.77
CA SER A 156 -16.61 -12.68 -16.53
C SER A 156 -17.13 -12.34 -15.13
N SER A 157 -18.44 -12.40 -14.96
CA SER A 157 -19.11 -12.28 -13.67
C SER A 157 -19.81 -13.61 -13.35
N CYS A 158 -20.20 -13.80 -12.10
CA CYS A 158 -21.09 -14.88 -11.73
C CYS A 158 -22.42 -14.67 -12.45
N GLN A 159 -22.83 -15.63 -13.30
CA GLN A 159 -24.11 -15.56 -14.02
C GLN A 159 -25.30 -15.43 -13.05
N LYS A 160 -25.23 -16.11 -11.90
CA LYS A 160 -26.11 -15.92 -10.76
C LYS A 160 -25.25 -15.85 -9.49
N GLN A 161 -25.66 -15.05 -8.51
CA GLN A 161 -25.01 -15.04 -7.20
C GLN A 161 -24.99 -16.48 -6.65
N ASN A 162 -23.83 -16.96 -6.19
CA ASN A 162 -23.64 -18.31 -5.67
C ASN A 162 -23.80 -19.44 -6.70
N SER A 163 -23.66 -19.17 -8.01
CA SER A 163 -23.60 -20.24 -9.02
C SER A 163 -22.19 -20.86 -9.13
N VAL A 164 -22.08 -22.02 -9.76
CA VAL A 164 -20.79 -22.57 -10.19
C VAL A 164 -20.32 -21.80 -11.42
N ALA A 165 -19.14 -21.20 -11.36
CA ALA A 165 -18.47 -20.61 -12.52
C ALA A 165 -17.36 -21.55 -13.00
N PRO A 166 -16.95 -21.52 -14.29
CA PRO A 166 -15.93 -22.44 -14.82
C PRO A 166 -14.61 -22.46 -14.05
N GLY A 167 -14.22 -21.33 -13.42
CA GLY A 167 -13.02 -21.24 -12.59
C GLY A 167 -13.13 -21.91 -11.21
N CYS A 168 -14.36 -22.16 -10.73
CA CYS A 168 -14.62 -22.76 -9.43
C CYS A 168 -14.72 -24.28 -9.59
N ARG A 169 -13.58 -24.96 -9.41
CA ARG A 169 -13.43 -26.39 -9.74
C ARG A 169 -13.97 -27.32 -8.67
N SER A 170 -14.05 -26.89 -7.43
CA SER A 170 -14.62 -27.72 -6.36
C SER A 170 -16.15 -27.72 -6.41
N SER A 171 -16.76 -28.90 -6.29
CA SER A 171 -18.22 -29.06 -6.20
C SER A 171 -18.84 -28.36 -4.99
N ASN A 172 -18.09 -28.23 -3.89
CA ASN A 172 -18.51 -27.55 -2.67
C ASN A 172 -18.03 -26.09 -2.63
N SER A 173 -18.08 -25.42 -3.79
CA SER A 173 -17.71 -24.01 -3.93
C SER A 173 -18.74 -23.22 -4.70
N PHE A 174 -18.67 -21.90 -4.57
CA PHE A 174 -19.55 -20.97 -5.26
C PHE A 174 -18.76 -19.77 -5.80
N CYS A 175 -19.29 -19.16 -6.84
CA CYS A 175 -18.80 -17.92 -7.43
C CYS A 175 -19.32 -16.71 -6.64
N GLN A 176 -18.42 -15.80 -6.30
CA GLN A 176 -18.71 -14.51 -5.68
C GLN A 176 -18.16 -13.37 -6.55
N ASN A 177 -19.04 -12.47 -6.99
CA ASN A 177 -18.63 -11.28 -7.74
C ASN A 177 -17.68 -10.42 -6.90
N TYR A 178 -16.67 -9.87 -7.55
CA TYR A 178 -15.73 -8.91 -7.01
C TYR A 178 -15.83 -7.62 -7.81
N THR A 179 -15.97 -6.49 -7.12
CA THR A 179 -16.04 -5.17 -7.76
C THR A 179 -15.24 -4.18 -6.93
N SER A 180 -14.38 -3.44 -7.62
CA SER A 180 -13.59 -2.33 -7.08
C SER A 180 -13.60 -1.17 -8.09
N TYR A 181 -12.90 -0.08 -7.78
CA TYR A 181 -12.76 1.04 -8.70
C TYR A 181 -11.98 0.71 -9.99
N VAL A 182 -11.12 -0.32 -9.97
CA VAL A 182 -10.21 -0.65 -11.09
C VAL A 182 -10.55 -2.01 -11.70
N TYR A 183 -10.88 -2.99 -10.86
CA TYR A 183 -11.12 -4.37 -11.28
C TYR A 183 -12.56 -4.81 -11.06
N ASN A 184 -13.07 -5.57 -12.03
CA ASN A 184 -14.34 -6.29 -11.97
C ASN A 184 -14.10 -7.74 -12.41
N GLY A 185 -14.69 -8.68 -11.70
CA GLY A 185 -14.62 -10.10 -12.01
C GLY A 185 -15.31 -10.92 -10.92
N TYR A 186 -14.76 -12.08 -10.64
CA TYR A 186 -15.21 -12.90 -9.51
C TYR A 186 -14.07 -13.65 -8.83
N GLN A 187 -14.37 -14.13 -7.63
CA GLN A 187 -13.56 -15.08 -6.88
C GLN A 187 -14.43 -16.31 -6.55
N CYS A 188 -13.78 -17.45 -6.33
CA CYS A 188 -14.43 -18.65 -5.86
C CYS A 188 -14.26 -18.75 -4.35
N ARG A 189 -15.30 -19.20 -3.65
CA ARG A 189 -15.28 -19.45 -2.21
C ARG A 189 -15.85 -20.82 -1.91
N CYS A 190 -15.34 -21.48 -0.88
CA CYS A 190 -15.97 -22.70 -0.38
C CYS A 190 -17.34 -22.37 0.21
N SER A 191 -18.31 -23.23 -0.07
CA SER A 191 -19.66 -23.14 0.48
C SER A 191 -19.65 -23.24 2.01
N ALA A 192 -20.72 -22.78 2.66
CA ALA A 192 -20.85 -22.87 4.10
C ALA A 192 -20.67 -24.32 4.59
N GLY A 193 -19.84 -24.52 5.62
CA GLY A 193 -19.46 -25.84 6.14
C GLY A 193 -18.23 -26.47 5.48
N TYR A 194 -17.65 -25.84 4.46
CA TYR A 194 -16.46 -26.33 3.75
C TYR A 194 -15.29 -25.36 3.86
N ARG A 195 -14.06 -25.90 3.88
CA ARG A 195 -12.81 -25.13 3.88
C ARG A 195 -11.82 -25.71 2.88
N GLY A 196 -10.87 -24.89 2.45
CA GLY A 196 -9.80 -25.29 1.53
C GLY A 196 -9.76 -24.40 0.30
N ASN A 197 -9.33 -24.97 -0.84
CA ASN A 197 -9.08 -24.22 -2.06
C ASN A 197 -10.17 -24.52 -3.12
N PRO A 198 -11.09 -23.57 -3.40
CA PRO A 198 -12.21 -23.79 -4.33
C PRO A 198 -11.79 -23.90 -5.80
N TYR A 199 -10.54 -23.57 -6.12
CA TYR A 199 -9.98 -23.63 -7.47
C TYR A 199 -9.37 -25.00 -7.80
N ILE A 200 -9.39 -25.96 -6.87
CA ILE A 200 -8.90 -27.33 -7.04
C ILE A 200 -10.09 -28.29 -6.99
N LEU A 201 -10.08 -29.34 -7.83
CA LEU A 201 -11.07 -30.42 -7.75
C LEU A 201 -11.09 -30.99 -6.33
N ASP A 202 -12.29 -31.11 -5.73
CA ASP A 202 -12.49 -31.56 -4.35
C ASP A 202 -11.66 -30.80 -3.28
N GLY A 203 -11.23 -29.58 -3.61
CA GLY A 203 -10.40 -28.77 -2.72
C GLY A 203 -11.15 -28.11 -1.57
N CYS A 204 -12.48 -28.00 -1.64
CA CYS A 204 -13.34 -27.62 -0.52
C CYS A 204 -13.83 -28.86 0.20
N GLN A 205 -13.26 -29.12 1.37
CA GLN A 205 -13.54 -30.29 2.20
C GLN A 205 -14.39 -29.90 3.39
N GLY A 206 -15.34 -30.77 3.74
CA GLY A 206 -16.22 -30.55 4.89
C GLY A 206 -15.42 -30.60 6.18
N THR A 207 -15.76 -29.74 7.13
CA THR A 207 -15.26 -29.88 8.50
C THR A 207 -16.02 -31.01 9.18
N SER A 208 -15.46 -32.23 9.14
CA SER A 208 -15.95 -33.39 9.87
C SER A 208 -15.95 -33.17 11.37
#